data_AF-W1TUG4-F1
#
_entry.id   AF-W1TUG4-F1
#
_cell.length_a   1.000
_cell.length_b   1.000
_cell.length_c   1.000
_cell.angle_alpha   90.00
_cell.angle_beta   90.00
_cell.angle_gamma   90.00
#
_symmetry.space_group_name_H-M   'P 1'
#
loop_
_entity.id
_entity.type
_entity.pdbx_description
1 polymer ?
#
loop_
_entity_poly.entity_id
_entity_poly.type
_entity_poly.pdbx_seq_one_letter_code
_entity_poly.pdbx_strand_id
1 'polypeptide(L)'
;MANRSYIYLKNGDETRVLAEGIYTIPYFWQLFWGEEELQAAIDLWKKVEELEKEDKEKAEEFYQEQNMGVTLSIEKFQQNAHHNRSFLEQHAPQTLQLYDDFVRYITANIKGGDTLGFDVLEIISMDELSISSDKLLKNVRAIQQNRPEDLDFSLADEDLLGGAMGFPDAYASNMLPENNILNSVAYQDELKKRKSQKNKQMADETESTSTETKRRIHPAFWILLVLGIMRILYILFS
;
A
#
# COMPACT_ATOMS: atom_id res chain seq x y z
N MET A 1 8.39 4.52 15.35
CA MET A 1 7.58 3.51 14.66
C MET A 1 7.83 3.64 13.17
N ALA A 2 7.58 2.59 12.39
CA ALA A 2 7.68 2.63 10.93
C ALA A 2 6.42 3.28 10.34
N ASN A 3 6.57 4.05 9.27
CA ASN A 3 5.45 4.59 8.51
C ASN A 3 4.79 3.45 7.75
N ARG A 4 3.46 3.42 7.73
CA ARG A 4 2.71 2.28 7.20
C ARG A 4 1.70 2.71 6.15
N SER A 5 1.39 1.79 5.26
CA SER A 5 0.25 1.86 4.36
C SER A 5 -0.65 0.66 4.60
N TYR A 6 -1.95 0.79 4.32
CA TYR A 6 -2.94 -0.24 4.57
C TYR A 6 -3.89 -0.38 3.39
N ILE A 7 -4.28 -1.62 3.09
CA ILE A 7 -5.45 -1.93 2.29
C ILE A 7 -6.51 -2.53 3.23
N TYR A 8 -7.75 -2.07 3.14
CA TYR A 8 -8.82 -2.45 4.07
C TYR A 8 -10.19 -2.46 3.40
N LEU A 9 -11.12 -3.22 3.98
CA LEU A 9 -12.54 -3.15 3.68
C LEU A 9 -13.24 -2.33 4.75
N LYS A 10 -14.14 -1.43 4.35
CA LYS A 10 -14.92 -0.58 5.26
C LYS A 10 -16.42 -0.72 5.01
N ASN A 11 -17.18 -0.89 6.08
CA ASN A 11 -18.63 -1.01 6.08
C ASN A 11 -19.24 -0.31 7.30
N GLY A 12 -19.76 0.91 7.10
CA GLY A 12 -20.08 1.80 8.21
C GLY A 12 -18.83 2.07 9.06
N ASP A 13 -18.92 1.75 10.35
CA ASP A 13 -17.84 1.91 11.31
C ASP A 13 -16.88 0.69 11.36
N GLU A 14 -17.26 -0.44 10.77
CA GLU A 14 -16.41 -1.64 10.72
C GLU A 14 -15.28 -1.42 9.69
N THR A 15 -14.03 -1.51 10.14
CA THR A 15 -12.83 -1.51 9.28
C THR A 15 -12.08 -2.82 9.44
N ARG A 16 -11.81 -3.50 8.33
CA ARG A 16 -11.09 -4.77 8.28
C ARG A 16 -9.84 -4.62 7.43
N VAL A 17 -8.69 -4.55 8.09
CA VAL A 17 -7.39 -4.47 7.42
C VAL A 17 -7.10 -5.80 6.72
N LEU A 18 -6.79 -5.75 5.44
CA LEU A 18 -6.45 -6.91 4.62
C LEU A 18 -4.94 -7.11 4.52
N ALA A 19 -4.16 -6.02 4.47
CA ALA A 19 -2.71 -6.09 4.37
C ALA A 19 -2.05 -4.76 4.78
N GLU A 20 -0.74 -4.80 5.04
CA GLU A 20 0.05 -3.63 5.40
C GLU A 20 1.34 -3.54 4.58
N GLY A 21 1.67 -2.32 4.14
CA GLY A 21 2.99 -1.97 3.62
C GLY A 21 3.80 -1.25 4.69
N ILE A 22 5.09 -1.56 4.79
CA ILE A 22 6.01 -0.91 5.73
C ILE A 22 6.99 -0.07 4.91
N TYR A 23 7.01 1.25 5.13
CA TYR A 23 7.82 2.23 4.38
C TYR A 23 7.60 2.25 2.86
N THR A 24 6.51 1.67 2.36
CA THR A 24 6.23 1.57 0.92
C THR A 24 4.73 1.61 0.63
N ILE A 25 4.40 2.01 -0.60
CA ILE A 25 3.09 1.78 -1.22
C ILE A 25 3.28 0.63 -2.22
N PRO A 26 2.71 -0.55 -1.95
CA PRO A 26 2.86 -1.69 -2.84
C PRO A 26 2.34 -1.43 -4.25
N TYR A 27 3.09 -1.83 -5.27
CA TYR A 27 2.75 -1.54 -6.66
C TYR A 27 1.41 -2.15 -7.09
N PHE A 28 1.06 -3.34 -6.60
CA PHE A 28 -0.24 -3.97 -6.90
C PHE A 28 -1.42 -3.17 -6.36
N TRP A 29 -1.23 -2.38 -5.31
CA TRP A 29 -2.31 -1.54 -4.79
C TRP A 29 -2.65 -0.43 -5.79
N GLN A 30 -1.62 0.13 -6.43
CA GLN A 30 -1.76 1.15 -7.47
C GLN A 30 -2.50 0.61 -8.70
N LEU A 31 -2.43 -0.70 -8.97
CA LEU A 31 -3.21 -1.38 -10.01
C LEU A 31 -4.72 -1.42 -9.73
N PHE A 32 -5.22 -0.90 -8.61
CA PHE A 32 -6.67 -0.85 -8.38
C PHE A 32 -7.22 0.57 -8.47
N TRP A 33 -6.37 1.59 -8.52
CA TRP A 33 -6.82 2.97 -8.46
C TRP A 33 -7.19 3.50 -9.83
N GLY A 34 -8.25 4.32 -9.87
CA GLY A 34 -8.50 5.23 -10.98
C GLY A 34 -8.02 6.64 -10.64
N GLU A 35 -7.87 7.45 -11.68
CA GLU A 35 -7.43 8.84 -11.55
C GLU A 35 -8.43 9.66 -10.69
N GLU A 36 -9.73 9.40 -10.84
CA GLU A 36 -10.79 10.08 -10.08
C GLU A 36 -10.67 9.81 -8.57
N GLU A 37 -10.53 8.55 -8.16
CA GLU A 37 -10.45 8.19 -6.74
C GLU A 37 -9.16 8.66 -6.10
N LEU A 38 -8.06 8.55 -6.84
CA LEU A 38 -6.77 9.06 -6.37
C LEU A 38 -6.81 10.58 -6.23
N GLN A 39 -7.39 11.30 -7.19
CA GLN A 39 -7.52 12.76 -7.11
C GLN A 39 -8.39 13.19 -5.92
N ALA A 40 -9.50 12.50 -5.66
CA ALA A 40 -10.34 12.78 -4.50
C ALA A 40 -9.57 12.62 -3.16
N ALA A 41 -8.72 11.60 -3.05
CA ALA A 41 -7.87 11.43 -1.88
C ALA A 41 -6.80 12.53 -1.78
N ILE A 42 -6.15 12.88 -2.90
CA ILE A 42 -5.17 13.97 -2.97
C ILE A 42 -5.76 15.30 -2.51
N ASP A 43 -7.00 15.61 -2.88
CA ASP A 43 -7.66 16.85 -2.49
C ASP A 43 -7.88 16.91 -0.97
N LEU A 44 -8.21 15.76 -0.34
CA LEU A 44 -8.28 15.66 1.12
C LEU A 44 -6.91 15.84 1.78
N TRP A 45 -5.87 15.18 1.23
CA TRP A 45 -4.50 15.30 1.76
C TRP A 45 -3.99 16.73 1.72
N LYS A 46 -4.22 17.45 0.61
CA LYS A 46 -3.86 18.87 0.46
C LYS A 46 -4.59 19.73 1.47
N LYS A 47 -5.88 19.48 1.67
CA LYS A 47 -6.68 20.22 2.66
C LYS A 47 -6.17 20.01 4.08
N VAL A 48 -5.76 18.78 4.46
CA VAL A 48 -5.10 18.55 5.75
C VAL A 48 -3.80 19.35 5.85
N GLU A 49 -2.94 19.29 4.83
CA GLU A 49 -1.66 20.02 4.83
C GLU A 49 -1.84 21.55 4.94
N GLU A 50 -2.90 22.09 4.33
CA GLU A 50 -3.29 23.50 4.47
C GLU A 50 -3.78 23.82 5.88
N LEU A 51 -4.68 22.99 6.43
CA LEU A 51 -5.19 23.16 7.79
C LEU A 51 -4.06 23.07 8.83
N GLU A 52 -3.07 22.19 8.65
CA GLU A 52 -1.93 22.08 9.56
C GLU A 52 -1.10 23.37 9.66
N LYS A 53 -1.07 24.18 8.59
CA LYS A 53 -0.38 25.48 8.56
C LYS A 53 -1.16 26.55 9.32
N GLU A 54 -2.48 26.43 9.38
CA GLU A 54 -3.38 27.40 10.01
C GLU A 54 -3.67 27.05 11.49
N ASP A 55 -4.11 25.82 11.72
CA ASP A 55 -4.62 25.32 12.99
C ASP A 55 -4.50 23.79 13.09
N LYS A 56 -3.55 23.35 13.91
CA LYS A 56 -3.25 21.92 14.08
C LYS A 56 -4.38 21.12 14.71
N GLU A 57 -5.18 21.73 15.59
CA GLU A 57 -6.30 21.04 16.23
C GLU A 57 -7.41 20.79 15.20
N LYS A 58 -7.70 21.78 14.36
CA LYS A 58 -8.65 21.59 13.25
C LYS A 58 -8.17 20.59 12.21
N ALA A 59 -6.87 20.57 11.92
CA ALA A 59 -6.29 19.59 11.00
C ALA A 59 -6.48 18.17 11.54
N GLU A 60 -6.27 17.97 12.84
CA GLU A 60 -6.45 16.69 13.50
C GLU A 60 -7.92 16.26 13.53
N GLU A 61 -8.84 17.16 13.90
CA GLU A 61 -10.28 16.88 13.85
C GLU A 61 -10.72 16.49 12.43
N PHE A 62 -10.29 17.25 11.42
CA PHE A 62 -10.60 16.94 10.02
C PHE A 62 -10.03 15.59 9.60
N TYR A 63 -8.78 15.29 9.97
CA TYR A 63 -8.15 14.01 9.69
C TYR A 63 -8.91 12.82 10.31
N GLN A 64 -9.41 12.98 11.55
CA GLN A 64 -10.15 11.93 12.25
C GLN A 64 -11.55 11.69 11.68
N GLU A 65 -12.22 12.72 11.18
CA GLU A 65 -13.56 12.62 10.63
C GLU A 65 -13.58 12.10 9.18
N GLN A 66 -12.54 12.41 8.41
CA GLN A 66 -12.51 12.10 6.99
C GLN A 66 -11.89 10.72 6.71
N ASN A 67 -12.41 10.06 5.66
CA ASN A 67 -11.72 8.91 5.11
C ASN A 67 -10.59 9.39 4.19
N MET A 68 -9.37 9.46 4.72
CA MET A 68 -8.18 9.90 3.99
C MET A 68 -7.66 8.87 2.98
N GLY A 69 -8.29 7.70 2.85
CA GLY A 69 -7.84 6.66 1.92
C GLY A 69 -8.38 6.84 0.49
N VAL A 70 -7.61 6.35 -0.49
CA VAL A 70 -8.13 6.12 -1.84
C VAL A 70 -9.23 5.07 -1.74
N THR A 71 -10.47 5.42 -2.10
CA THR A 71 -11.64 4.58 -1.81
C THR A 71 -12.36 4.17 -3.10
N LEU A 72 -12.62 2.88 -3.25
CA LEU A 72 -13.30 2.28 -4.40
C LEU A 72 -14.60 1.59 -3.95
N SER A 73 -15.62 1.66 -4.80
CA SER A 73 -16.71 0.68 -4.71
C SER A 73 -16.19 -0.70 -5.10
N ILE A 74 -16.83 -1.76 -4.60
CA ILE A 74 -16.48 -3.13 -4.98
C ILE A 74 -16.63 -3.36 -6.48
N GLU A 75 -17.60 -2.72 -7.13
CA GLU A 75 -17.78 -2.77 -8.57
C GLU A 75 -16.57 -2.19 -9.31
N LYS A 76 -16.12 -0.98 -8.94
CA LYS A 76 -14.91 -0.36 -9.52
C LYS A 76 -13.66 -1.20 -9.26
N PHE A 77 -13.52 -1.76 -8.06
CA PHE A 77 -12.43 -2.71 -7.77
C PHE A 77 -12.43 -3.90 -8.74
N GLN A 78 -13.58 -4.55 -8.97
CA GLN A 78 -13.68 -5.70 -9.86
C GLN A 78 -13.38 -5.34 -11.33
N GLN A 79 -13.86 -4.17 -11.78
CA GLN A 79 -13.59 -3.66 -13.12
C GLN A 79 -12.08 -3.38 -13.30
N ASN A 80 -11.47 -2.68 -12.35
CA ASN A 80 -10.04 -2.36 -12.39
C ASN A 80 -9.20 -3.63 -12.29
N ALA A 81 -9.58 -4.59 -11.45
CA ALA A 81 -8.90 -5.87 -11.34
C ALA A 81 -8.88 -6.64 -12.67
N HIS A 82 -10.00 -6.65 -13.39
CA HIS A 82 -10.07 -7.30 -14.70
C HIS A 82 -9.21 -6.57 -15.74
N HIS A 83 -9.34 -5.24 -15.84
CA HIS A 83 -8.57 -4.43 -16.78
C HIS A 83 -7.05 -4.56 -16.56
N ASN A 84 -6.62 -4.45 -15.30
CA ASN A 84 -5.21 -4.42 -14.96
C ASN A 84 -4.58 -5.82 -14.96
N ARG A 85 -5.38 -6.88 -14.85
CA ARG A 85 -4.93 -8.23 -15.20
C ARG A 85 -4.48 -8.31 -16.66
N SER A 86 -5.23 -7.73 -17.61
CA SER A 86 -4.83 -7.72 -19.03
C SER A 86 -3.57 -6.89 -19.28
N PHE A 87 -3.38 -5.78 -18.55
CA PHE A 87 -2.13 -5.01 -18.56
C PHE A 87 -0.94 -5.87 -18.11
N LEU A 88 -1.06 -6.57 -16.98
CA LEU A 88 -0.01 -7.46 -16.47
C LEU A 88 0.26 -8.64 -17.41
N GLU A 89 -0.77 -9.17 -18.08
CA GLU A 89 -0.60 -10.27 -19.02
C GLU A 89 0.29 -9.90 -20.22
N GLN A 90 0.20 -8.64 -20.66
CA GLN A 90 1.02 -8.13 -21.77
C GLN A 90 2.45 -7.81 -21.33
N HIS A 91 2.62 -7.20 -20.15
CA HIS A 91 3.89 -6.55 -19.80
C HIS A 91 4.67 -7.26 -18.68
N ALA A 92 4.01 -8.07 -17.87
CA ALA A 92 4.61 -8.76 -16.74
C ALA A 92 3.90 -10.11 -16.43
N PRO A 93 3.82 -11.03 -17.41
CA PRO A 93 3.07 -12.28 -17.27
C PRO A 93 3.54 -13.15 -16.10
N GLN A 94 4.80 -13.02 -15.68
CA GLN A 94 5.36 -13.70 -14.50
C GLN A 94 4.64 -13.34 -13.19
N THR A 95 3.95 -12.20 -13.14
CA THR A 95 3.24 -11.71 -11.94
C THR A 95 1.79 -12.17 -11.88
N LEU A 96 1.24 -12.71 -12.98
CA LEU A 96 -0.20 -12.93 -13.14
C LEU A 96 -0.82 -13.86 -12.10
N GLN A 97 -0.23 -15.04 -11.89
CA GLN A 97 -0.81 -16.00 -10.94
C GLN A 97 -0.86 -15.41 -9.53
N LEU A 98 0.19 -14.66 -9.19
CA LEU A 98 0.33 -14.04 -7.90
C LEU A 98 -0.65 -12.86 -7.73
N TYR A 99 -0.89 -12.07 -8.78
CA TYR A 99 -1.94 -11.05 -8.84
C TYR A 99 -3.35 -11.66 -8.73
N ASP A 100 -3.62 -12.73 -9.48
CA ASP A 100 -4.91 -13.44 -9.48
C ASP A 100 -5.24 -13.98 -8.08
N ASP A 101 -4.26 -14.53 -7.38
CA ASP A 101 -4.42 -14.99 -6.00
C ASP A 101 -4.67 -13.83 -5.03
N PHE A 102 -4.05 -12.66 -5.25
CA PHE A 102 -4.29 -11.46 -4.43
C PHE A 102 -5.70 -10.89 -4.63
N VAL A 103 -6.17 -10.79 -5.88
CA VAL A 103 -7.55 -10.40 -6.20
C VAL A 103 -8.55 -11.39 -5.58
N ARG A 104 -8.26 -12.70 -5.66
CA ARG A 104 -9.10 -13.74 -5.02
C ARG A 104 -9.13 -13.57 -3.51
N TYR A 105 -7.99 -13.29 -2.89
CA TYR A 105 -7.90 -13.03 -1.45
C TYR A 105 -8.76 -11.83 -1.03
N ILE A 106 -8.63 -10.67 -1.70
CA ILE A 106 -9.48 -9.50 -1.42
C ILE A 106 -10.95 -9.88 -1.59
N THR A 107 -11.30 -10.51 -2.71
CA THR A 107 -12.68 -10.89 -3.04
C THR A 107 -13.31 -11.81 -2.01
N ALA A 108 -12.55 -12.79 -1.50
CA ALA A 108 -13.03 -13.74 -0.49
C ALA A 108 -13.37 -13.07 0.86
N ASN A 109 -12.86 -11.86 1.10
CA ASN A 109 -13.12 -11.11 2.33
C ASN A 109 -14.26 -10.09 2.20
N ILE A 110 -14.80 -9.87 1.00
CA ILE A 110 -15.86 -8.87 0.78
C ILE A 110 -17.19 -9.35 1.39
N LYS A 111 -17.84 -8.45 2.14
CA LYS A 111 -19.21 -8.56 2.65
C LYS A 111 -20.11 -7.52 1.95
N GLY A 112 -21.43 -7.70 2.07
CA GLY A 112 -22.40 -6.76 1.48
C GLY A 112 -22.31 -5.38 2.13
N GLY A 113 -22.19 -4.33 1.31
CA GLY A 113 -22.05 -2.94 1.76
C GLY A 113 -20.61 -2.44 1.91
N ASP A 114 -19.62 -3.30 1.64
CA ASP A 114 -18.22 -2.92 1.73
C ASP A 114 -17.80 -1.89 0.68
N THR A 115 -16.79 -1.11 1.05
CA THR A 115 -15.91 -0.35 0.16
C THR A 115 -14.47 -0.80 0.36
N LEU A 116 -13.65 -0.73 -0.69
CA LEU A 116 -12.22 -1.04 -0.60
C LEU A 116 -11.43 0.26 -0.47
N GLY A 117 -10.66 0.38 0.60
CA GLY A 117 -9.86 1.57 0.89
C GLY A 117 -8.37 1.28 0.94
N PHE A 118 -7.58 2.29 0.58
CA PHE A 118 -6.12 2.29 0.65
C PHE A 118 -5.65 3.51 1.43
N ASP A 119 -5.10 3.29 2.62
CA ASP A 119 -4.46 4.34 3.38
C ASP A 119 -2.96 4.35 3.07
N VAL A 120 -2.49 5.45 2.51
CA VAL A 120 -1.11 5.62 2.06
C VAL A 120 -0.51 6.94 2.54
N LEU A 121 -1.27 7.73 3.30
CA LEU A 121 -0.89 9.12 3.58
C LEU A 121 0.42 9.20 4.38
N GLU A 122 0.64 8.33 5.37
CA GLU A 122 1.90 8.31 6.12
C GLU A 122 3.13 8.07 5.24
N ILE A 123 2.98 7.32 4.13
CA ILE A 123 4.06 7.07 3.18
C ILE A 123 4.24 8.28 2.26
N ILE A 124 3.13 8.83 1.76
CA ILE A 124 3.15 9.99 0.87
C ILE A 124 3.79 11.21 1.55
N SER A 125 3.48 11.41 2.84
CA SER A 125 4.02 12.50 3.67
C SER A 125 5.48 12.30 4.11
N MET A 126 6.13 11.18 3.75
CA MET A 126 7.59 11.03 3.95
C MET A 126 8.39 11.93 3.00
N ASP A 127 7.83 12.16 1.81
CA ASP A 127 8.33 13.07 0.79
C ASP A 127 7.40 14.32 0.73
N GLU A 128 7.65 15.23 -0.21
CA GLU A 128 6.72 16.33 -0.46
C GLU A 128 5.41 15.81 -1.05
N LEU A 129 4.27 16.16 -0.43
CA LEU A 129 2.93 15.68 -0.81
C LEU A 129 2.64 15.87 -2.31
N SER A 130 3.02 17.03 -2.85
CA SER A 130 2.86 17.35 -4.27
C SER A 130 3.65 16.38 -5.17
N ILE A 131 4.93 16.17 -4.87
CA ILE A 131 5.82 15.27 -5.63
C ILE A 131 5.30 13.84 -5.58
N SER A 132 4.93 13.35 -4.40
CA SER A 132 4.38 12.00 -4.21
C SER A 132 3.06 11.82 -4.96
N SER A 133 2.15 12.81 -4.87
CA SER A 133 0.86 12.79 -5.54
C SER A 133 1.01 12.75 -7.06
N ASP A 134 1.92 13.56 -7.61
CA ASP A 134 2.18 13.61 -9.05
C ASP A 134 2.73 12.27 -9.58
N LYS A 135 3.61 11.61 -8.83
CA LYS A 135 4.12 10.26 -9.16
C LYS A 135 2.99 9.22 -9.17
N LEU A 136 2.13 9.23 -8.16
CA LEU A 136 1.00 8.28 -8.10
C LEU A 136 0.03 8.50 -9.27
N LEU A 137 -0.31 9.75 -9.58
CA LEU A 137 -1.16 10.09 -10.74
C LEU A 137 -0.50 9.66 -12.06
N LYS A 138 0.81 9.89 -12.20
CA LYS A 138 1.58 9.43 -13.36
C LYS A 138 1.48 7.90 -13.51
N ASN A 139 1.69 7.15 -12.44
CA ASN A 139 1.59 5.68 -12.47
C ASN A 139 0.19 5.20 -12.85
N VAL A 140 -0.86 5.78 -12.25
CA VAL A 140 -2.26 5.42 -12.57
C VAL A 140 -2.55 5.67 -14.05
N ARG A 141 -2.14 6.82 -14.59
CA ARG A 141 -2.29 7.15 -16.02
C ARG A 141 -1.51 6.19 -16.91
N ALA A 142 -0.28 5.84 -16.53
CA ALA A 142 0.56 4.90 -17.28
C ALA A 142 -0.10 3.51 -17.39
N ILE A 143 -0.70 3.01 -16.30
CA ILE A 143 -1.46 1.76 -16.28
C ILE A 143 -2.68 1.86 -17.21
N GLN A 144 -3.51 2.89 -17.04
CA GLN A 144 -4.74 3.08 -17.83
C GLN A 144 -4.48 3.28 -19.33
N GLN A 145 -3.32 3.86 -19.69
CA GLN A 145 -2.92 4.09 -21.08
C GLN A 145 -2.09 2.93 -21.66
N ASN A 146 -1.88 1.85 -20.88
CA ASN A 146 -1.10 0.68 -21.27
C ASN A 146 0.37 1.02 -21.64
N ARG A 147 1.01 1.91 -20.87
CA ARG A 147 2.39 2.40 -21.05
C ARG A 147 3.29 2.00 -19.88
N PRO A 148 3.77 0.74 -19.81
CA PRO A 148 4.62 0.29 -18.71
C PRO A 148 5.93 1.07 -18.59
N GLU A 149 6.42 1.67 -19.69
CA GLU A 149 7.64 2.48 -19.74
C GLU A 149 7.54 3.79 -18.94
N ASP A 150 6.32 4.27 -18.68
CA ASP A 150 6.06 5.50 -17.95
C ASP A 150 5.95 5.27 -16.42
N LEU A 151 6.00 4.01 -15.96
CA LEU A 151 5.92 3.67 -14.53
C LEU A 151 7.18 4.08 -13.76
N ASP A 152 6.98 4.59 -12.54
CA ASP A 152 8.08 4.88 -11.61
C ASP A 152 8.54 3.65 -10.81
N PHE A 153 8.05 2.46 -11.16
CA PHE A 153 8.43 1.18 -10.57
C PHE A 153 8.56 0.08 -11.64
N SER A 154 9.33 -0.95 -11.30
CA SER A 154 9.51 -2.11 -12.19
C SER A 154 8.40 -3.14 -11.99
N LEU A 155 7.74 -3.54 -13.08
CA LEU A 155 6.84 -4.70 -13.08
C LEU A 155 7.60 -6.04 -13.08
N ALA A 156 8.91 -5.98 -13.33
CA ALA A 156 9.81 -7.13 -13.31
C ALA A 156 10.71 -7.12 -12.06
N ASP A 157 10.31 -6.39 -11.00
CA ASP A 157 11.05 -6.35 -9.75
C ASP A 157 11.24 -7.76 -9.18
N GLU A 158 12.41 -8.02 -8.59
CA GLU A 158 12.77 -9.36 -8.11
C GLU A 158 12.18 -9.66 -6.73
N ASP A 159 11.78 -8.65 -5.96
CA ASP A 159 11.08 -8.81 -4.67
C ASP A 159 9.61 -8.38 -4.79
N LEU A 160 8.80 -9.21 -5.45
CA LEU A 160 7.38 -8.95 -5.62
C LEU A 160 6.62 -8.95 -4.27
N LEU A 161 7.15 -9.58 -3.22
CA LEU A 161 6.50 -9.56 -1.90
C LEU A 161 6.76 -8.26 -1.14
N GLY A 162 8.01 -7.79 -1.15
CA GLY A 162 8.42 -6.57 -0.44
C GLY A 162 8.02 -5.30 -1.16
N GLY A 163 8.14 -5.26 -2.49
CA GLY A 163 7.87 -4.07 -3.31
C GLY A 163 6.48 -4.06 -3.94
N ALA A 164 5.98 -5.21 -4.41
CA ALA A 164 4.74 -5.22 -5.20
C ALA A 164 3.47 -5.45 -4.36
N MET A 165 3.54 -6.13 -3.22
CA MET A 165 2.34 -6.70 -2.58
C MET A 165 1.87 -6.09 -1.25
N GLY A 166 2.82 -5.70 -0.39
CA GLY A 166 2.53 -5.27 0.99
C GLY A 166 1.61 -6.24 1.71
N PHE A 167 1.97 -7.52 1.70
CA PHE A 167 1.19 -8.55 2.36
C PHE A 167 1.17 -8.38 3.87
N PRO A 168 0.14 -8.92 4.55
CA PRO A 168 0.15 -8.97 6.00
C PRO A 168 1.41 -9.70 6.47
N ASP A 169 2.16 -9.09 7.37
CA ASP A 169 3.18 -9.79 8.13
C ASP A 169 2.52 -11.00 8.82
N ALA A 170 3.29 -12.08 9.04
CA ALA A 170 2.80 -13.34 9.60
C ALA A 170 2.03 -13.18 10.93
N TYR A 171 2.17 -12.03 11.59
CA TYR A 171 1.42 -11.58 12.76
C TYR A 171 -0.10 -11.44 12.55
N ALA A 172 -0.59 -11.29 11.33
CA ALA A 172 -2.03 -11.25 11.04
C ALA A 172 -2.62 -12.61 10.62
N SER A 173 -1.83 -13.69 10.59
CA SER A 173 -2.28 -15.02 10.13
C SER A 173 -3.55 -15.53 10.83
N ASN A 174 -3.75 -15.19 12.11
CA ASN A 174 -4.95 -15.55 12.88
C ASN A 174 -6.20 -14.70 12.54
N MET A 175 -6.02 -13.60 11.79
CA MET A 175 -7.08 -12.72 11.29
C MET A 175 -7.42 -12.98 9.82
N LEU A 176 -6.64 -13.82 9.14
CA LEU A 176 -6.86 -14.16 7.74
C LEU A 176 -7.87 -15.31 7.60
N PRO A 177 -8.74 -15.31 6.59
CA PRO A 177 -9.61 -16.46 6.29
C PRO A 177 -8.80 -17.73 6.01
N GLU A 178 -9.38 -18.92 6.15
CA GLU A 178 -8.71 -20.19 5.82
C GLU A 178 -8.16 -20.22 4.37
N ASN A 179 -8.87 -19.56 3.43
CA ASN A 179 -8.48 -19.41 2.03
C ASN A 179 -7.71 -18.09 1.79
N ASN A 180 -6.66 -17.85 2.56
CA ASN A 180 -5.83 -16.65 2.41
C ASN A 180 -4.62 -16.86 1.48
N ILE A 181 -3.97 -15.75 1.15
CA ILE A 181 -2.82 -15.73 0.24
C ILE A 181 -1.60 -16.51 0.76
N LEU A 182 -1.47 -16.75 2.07
CA LEU A 182 -0.34 -17.50 2.63
C LEU A 182 -0.32 -18.94 2.14
N ASN A 183 -1.47 -19.51 1.75
CA ASN A 183 -1.56 -20.86 1.20
C ASN A 183 -1.36 -20.90 -0.33
N SER A 184 -1.21 -19.75 -1.00
CA SER A 184 -0.95 -19.72 -2.45
C SER A 184 0.42 -20.29 -2.78
N VAL A 185 0.48 -21.15 -3.80
CA VAL A 185 1.74 -21.68 -4.34
C VAL A 185 2.62 -20.54 -4.87
N ALA A 186 2.02 -19.59 -5.60
CA ALA A 186 2.75 -18.45 -6.15
C ALA A 186 3.32 -17.55 -5.05
N TYR A 187 2.55 -17.31 -3.98
CA TYR A 187 3.05 -16.59 -2.80
C TYR A 187 4.22 -17.33 -2.14
N GLN A 188 4.08 -18.63 -1.92
CA GLN A 188 5.11 -19.45 -1.28
C GLN A 188 6.39 -19.53 -2.12
N ASP A 189 6.28 -19.58 -3.45
CA ASP A 189 7.44 -19.59 -4.32
C ASP A 189 8.18 -18.26 -4.31
N GLU A 190 7.46 -17.14 -4.32
CA GLU A 190 8.06 -15.82 -4.17
C GLU A 190 8.71 -15.63 -2.79
N LEU A 191 8.10 -16.18 -1.74
CA LEU A 191 8.66 -16.15 -0.38
C LEU A 191 9.98 -16.93 -0.30
N LYS A 192 10.10 -18.05 -1.02
CA LYS A 192 11.36 -18.81 -1.13
C LYS A 192 12.42 -18.01 -1.87
N LYS A 193 12.08 -17.33 -2.98
CA LYS A 193 13.02 -16.49 -3.75
C LYS A 193 13.59 -15.38 -2.86
N ARG A 194 12.72 -14.63 -2.17
CA ARG A 194 13.12 -13.56 -1.25
C ARG A 194 14.05 -14.06 -0.14
N LYS A 195 13.72 -15.21 0.47
CA LYS A 195 14.59 -15.85 1.48
C LYS A 195 15.96 -16.23 0.90
N SER A 196 15.99 -16.77 -0.33
CA SER A 196 17.24 -17.12 -1.01
C SER A 196 18.09 -15.88 -1.30
N GLN A 197 17.50 -14.79 -1.79
CA GLN A 197 18.20 -13.51 -2.01
C GLN A 197 18.75 -12.93 -0.72
N LYS A 198 17.94 -12.89 0.36
CA LYS A 198 18.40 -12.41 1.67
C LYS A 198 19.57 -13.24 2.21
N ASN A 199 19.53 -14.56 2.04
CA ASN A 199 20.64 -15.42 2.45
C ASN A 199 21.91 -15.19 1.61
N LYS A 200 21.79 -14.89 0.31
CA LYS A 200 22.91 -14.49 -0.54
C LYS A 200 23.48 -13.13 -0.12
N GLN A 201 22.63 -12.12 0.09
CA GLN A 201 23.04 -10.80 0.59
C GLN A 201 23.75 -10.88 1.94
N MET A 202 23.25 -11.70 2.88
CA MET A 202 23.94 -11.91 4.16
C MET A 202 25.31 -12.56 3.98
N ALA A 203 25.46 -13.52 3.04
CA ALA A 203 26.75 -14.11 2.74
C ALA A 203 27.74 -13.07 2.15
N ASP A 204 27.27 -12.23 1.22
CA ASP A 204 28.08 -11.18 0.59
C ASP A 204 28.39 -10.01 1.54
N GLU A 205 27.48 -9.65 2.45
CA GLU A 205 27.71 -8.64 3.50
C GLU A 205 28.74 -9.11 4.54
N THR A 206 28.72 -10.41 4.90
CA THR A 206 29.74 -10.99 5.79
C THR A 206 31.14 -10.90 5.16
N GLU A 207 31.23 -10.79 3.83
CA GLU A 207 32.48 -10.58 3.08
C GLU A 207 32.83 -9.09 2.89
N SER A 208 31.88 -8.17 3.02
CA SER A 208 32.03 -6.76 2.62
C SER A 208 31.86 -5.70 3.73
N THR A 209 31.42 -6.05 4.95
CA THR A 209 31.31 -5.05 6.04
C THR A 209 32.67 -4.70 6.67
N SER A 210 33.44 -3.89 5.94
CA SER A 210 34.29 -2.86 6.49
C SER A 210 33.80 -1.50 5.98
N THR A 211 33.36 -0.63 6.90
CA THR A 211 33.07 0.83 6.79
C THR A 211 31.61 1.34 6.69
N GLU A 212 31.37 2.37 7.52
CA GLU A 212 30.15 3.04 8.01
C GLU A 212 29.32 3.88 7.01
N THR A 213 28.05 4.24 7.37
CA THR A 213 27.69 5.59 7.91
C THR A 213 26.16 5.83 8.04
N LYS A 214 25.76 6.49 9.15
CA LYS A 214 24.41 6.94 9.59
C LYS A 214 23.78 8.07 8.75
N ARG A 215 22.44 8.07 8.60
CA ARG A 215 21.60 9.23 8.17
C ARG A 215 20.79 9.84 9.33
N ARG A 216 20.62 11.17 9.31
CA ARG A 216 19.86 12.00 10.28
C ARG A 216 18.38 12.14 9.87
N ILE A 217 17.47 12.28 10.85
CA ILE A 217 16.00 12.37 10.67
C ILE A 217 15.49 13.79 11.02
N HIS A 218 14.52 14.32 10.26
CA HIS A 218 13.99 15.69 10.28
C HIS A 218 12.80 15.87 11.28
N PRO A 219 12.56 17.06 11.88
CA PRO A 219 11.58 17.27 12.95
C PRO A 219 10.08 17.08 12.64
N ALA A 220 9.63 17.11 11.37
CA ALA A 220 8.24 16.80 10.99
C ALA A 220 7.84 15.34 11.33
N PHE A 221 8.84 14.47 11.42
CA PHE A 221 8.75 13.06 11.81
C PHE A 221 8.12 12.84 13.19
N TRP A 222 8.30 13.77 14.13
CA TRP A 222 7.85 13.56 15.52
C TRP A 222 6.36 13.80 15.72
N ILE A 223 5.70 14.52 14.80
CA ILE A 223 4.29 14.90 14.95
C ILE A 223 3.38 13.81 14.36
N LEU A 224 3.65 13.32 13.15
CA LEU A 224 2.94 12.19 12.55
C LEU A 224 3.11 10.88 13.35
N LEU A 225 4.26 10.72 14.04
CA LEU A 225 4.53 9.61 14.96
C LEU A 225 3.51 9.55 16.11
N VAL A 226 3.11 10.70 16.66
CA VAL A 226 2.15 10.76 17.78
C VAL A 226 0.74 10.42 17.28
N LEU A 227 0.40 10.84 16.06
CA LEU A 227 -0.91 10.57 15.45
C LEU A 227 -1.09 9.10 15.08
N GLY A 228 -0.07 8.45 14.52
CA GLY A 228 -0.09 7.02 14.24
C GLY A 228 -0.23 6.14 15.49
N ILE A 229 0.36 6.56 16.63
CA ILE A 229 0.23 5.85 17.92
C ILE A 229 -1.20 5.93 18.46
N MET A 230 -1.83 7.10 18.39
CA MET A 230 -3.21 7.29 18.87
C MET A 230 -4.22 6.47 18.06
N ARG A 231 -3.97 6.33 16.75
CA ARG A 231 -4.83 5.55 15.84
C ARG A 231 -4.76 4.04 16.08
N ILE A 232 -3.57 3.49 16.34
CA ILE A 232 -3.40 2.07 16.69
C ILE A 232 -4.07 1.75 18.02
N LEU A 233 -3.95 2.65 19.01
CA LEU A 233 -4.62 2.48 20.30
C LEU A 233 -6.14 2.54 20.15
N TYR A 234 -6.68 3.38 19.26
CA TYR A 234 -8.11 3.42 19.02
C TYR A 234 -8.63 2.15 18.33
N ILE A 235 -7.94 1.63 17.31
CA ILE A 235 -8.34 0.40 16.61
C ILE A 235 -8.28 -0.85 17.52
N LEU A 236 -7.38 -0.88 18.51
CA LEU A 236 -7.22 -2.01 19.42
C LEU A 236 -8.11 -1.96 20.67
N PHE A 237 -8.65 -0.80 21.02
CA PHE A 237 -9.40 -0.58 22.26
C PHE A 237 -10.81 0.03 22.06
N SER A 238 -11.28 0.17 20.82
CA SER A 238 -12.67 0.50 20.46
C SER A 238 -13.40 -0.72 19.90
#